data_AF-A0A1C6BGW1-F1
#
_entry.id   AF-A0A1C6BGW1-F1
#
_cell.length_a   1.000
_cell.length_b   1.000
_cell.length_c   1.000
_cell.angle_alpha   90.00
_cell.angle_beta   90.00
_cell.angle_gamma   90.00
#
_symmetry.space_group_name_H-M   'P 1'
#
loop_
_entity.id
_entity.type
_entity.pdbx_description
1 polymer ?
#
loop_
_entity_poly.entity_id
_entity_poly.type
_entity_poly.pdbx_seq_one_letter_code
_entity_poly.pdbx_strand_id
1 'polypeptide(L)'
;MGDRHPELVVRDYLSEGFAPSDYWMIDIVNQAATERTDYNTQKPEALLERIIKASSNENMLVADFFGGSGVTAAVANKLGRRFIHCDIGLNSIQTARDRLVSDGAEFDVLEIKDGVQLYRNPVQTMDKIKSLIPGLKNEDSLNSFWEGAISDSKYGTIPVYVPNLMDSSSKLLDKVTMNRIIHQAIPDLDSSIKKVIVYYIDITDEAEIQKFIKEDDSTMVEIELRDLKTVLDDVVIGDHVELHAEETHDVLFDSWAVFIDAFMSDRVFSKIQEFNQKALLNSSAKKPYKPIEISENGLELIEFLSVDCTAADGVWHSDSEIKIDKNGYVIRSGEKTKKFWDGCIRSEKKPLRLKIRNICGDETVWKIN
;
A
#
# COMPACT_ATOMS: atom_id res chain seq x y z
N MET A 1 19.08 -45.47 42.74
CA MET A 1 17.60 -45.51 42.66
C MET A 1 17.09 -46.19 41.39
N GLY A 2 17.91 -46.37 40.33
CA GLY A 2 17.50 -46.97 39.05
C GLY A 2 17.39 -48.51 38.97
N ASP A 3 17.90 -49.27 39.94
CA ASP A 3 17.90 -50.75 39.87
C ASP A 3 16.66 -51.44 40.46
N ARG A 4 15.71 -50.68 41.03
CA ARG A 4 14.56 -51.26 41.75
C ARG A 4 13.28 -51.38 40.92
N HIS A 5 13.17 -50.70 39.78
CA HIS A 5 12.02 -50.75 38.87
C HIS A 5 12.44 -50.43 37.42
N PRO A 6 13.07 -51.37 36.70
CA PRO A 6 13.53 -51.15 35.33
C PRO A 6 12.39 -50.78 34.34
N GLU A 7 11.15 -51.13 34.67
CA GLU A 7 9.93 -50.77 33.94
C GLU A 7 9.50 -49.29 34.06
N LEU A 8 10.03 -48.56 35.06
CA LEU A 8 9.75 -47.12 35.27
C LEU A 8 10.87 -46.22 34.72
N VAL A 9 11.93 -46.80 34.15
CA VAL A 9 13.00 -46.04 33.51
C VAL A 9 12.56 -45.72 32.08
N VAL A 10 12.06 -44.50 31.87
CA VAL A 10 11.86 -43.97 30.51
C VAL A 10 13.22 -43.90 29.84
N ARG A 11 13.44 -44.75 28.85
CA ARG A 11 14.66 -44.79 28.05
C ARG A 11 14.53 -43.76 26.94
N ASP A 12 14.77 -42.49 27.26
CA ASP A 12 14.64 -41.37 26.32
C ASP A 12 15.49 -41.54 25.04
N TYR A 13 16.53 -42.38 25.07
CA TYR A 13 17.31 -42.73 23.89
C TYR A 13 16.60 -43.66 22.89
N LEU A 14 15.41 -44.17 23.24
CA LEU A 14 14.54 -44.95 22.35
C LEU A 14 13.40 -44.11 21.76
N SER A 15 13.23 -42.85 22.16
CA SER A 15 12.22 -41.95 21.58
C SER A 15 12.75 -41.29 20.30
N GLU A 16 11.84 -40.93 19.40
CA GLU A 16 12.16 -40.27 18.12
C GLU A 16 12.76 -38.85 18.28
N GLY A 17 12.80 -38.34 19.51
CA GLY A 17 13.39 -37.05 19.86
C GLY A 17 13.04 -36.62 21.28
N PHE A 18 13.60 -35.48 21.70
CA PHE A 18 13.26 -34.78 22.94
C PHE A 18 12.19 -33.72 22.68
N ALA A 19 11.27 -33.55 23.62
CA ALA A 19 10.36 -32.41 23.60
C ALA A 19 11.17 -31.10 23.62
N PRO A 20 10.87 -30.13 22.76
CA PRO A 20 11.59 -28.86 22.73
C PRO A 20 11.36 -28.08 24.04
N SER A 21 12.39 -27.37 24.50
CA SER A 21 12.28 -26.40 25.60
C SER A 21 11.41 -25.19 25.21
N ASP A 22 10.98 -24.42 26.19
CA ASP A 22 10.24 -23.16 26.03
C ASP A 22 11.15 -21.94 25.75
N TYR A 23 12.47 -22.13 25.82
CA TYR A 23 13.47 -21.18 25.33
C TYR A 23 14.16 -21.75 24.08
N TRP A 24 14.29 -20.92 23.03
CA TRP A 24 14.88 -21.33 21.75
C TRP A 24 16.08 -20.47 21.40
N MET A 25 17.18 -21.11 21.03
CA MET A 25 18.36 -20.44 20.48
C MET A 25 18.27 -20.46 18.95
N ILE A 26 17.77 -19.36 18.38
CA ILE A 26 17.66 -19.16 16.93
C ILE A 26 18.33 -17.83 16.60
N ASP A 27 19.28 -17.87 15.67
CA ASP A 27 20.03 -16.68 15.27
C ASP A 27 19.15 -15.71 14.49
N ILE A 28 19.47 -14.42 14.63
CA ILE A 28 18.84 -13.37 13.83
C ILE A 28 19.34 -13.42 12.38
N VAL A 29 18.53 -12.88 11.46
CA VAL A 29 18.90 -12.76 10.05
C VAL A 29 20.06 -11.78 9.89
N ASN A 30 21.25 -12.29 9.54
CA ASN A 30 22.44 -11.47 9.33
C ASN A 30 22.51 -10.88 7.90
N GLN A 31 23.52 -10.08 7.60
CA GLN A 31 23.67 -9.41 6.29
C GLN A 31 23.98 -10.35 5.12
N ALA A 32 24.59 -11.50 5.38
CA ALA A 32 24.96 -12.49 4.37
C ALA A 32 23.92 -13.63 4.24
N ALA A 33 22.83 -13.58 5.02
CA ALA A 33 21.80 -14.59 5.01
C ALA A 33 21.08 -14.63 3.67
N THR A 34 20.89 -15.84 3.12
CA THR A 34 20.21 -16.05 1.83
C THR A 34 18.73 -15.67 1.88
N GLU A 35 18.07 -15.84 3.02
CA GLU A 35 16.65 -15.48 3.23
C GLU A 35 16.40 -13.96 3.31
N ARG A 36 17.46 -13.13 3.37
CA ARG A 36 17.36 -11.69 3.65
C ARG A 36 16.70 -10.94 2.49
N THR A 37 15.67 -10.14 2.79
CA THR A 37 14.99 -9.26 1.82
C THR A 37 15.22 -7.76 2.05
N ASP A 38 16.24 -7.39 2.84
CA ASP A 38 16.51 -6.01 3.28
C ASP A 38 15.36 -5.34 4.07
N TYR A 39 14.40 -6.12 4.56
CA TYR A 39 13.34 -5.65 5.45
C TYR A 39 13.85 -5.56 6.90
N ASN A 40 13.76 -4.37 7.50
CA ASN A 40 14.42 -4.04 8.78
C ASN A 40 14.13 -5.00 9.94
N THR A 41 12.90 -5.49 10.04
CA THR A 41 12.43 -6.31 11.18
C THR A 41 12.15 -7.76 10.81
N GLN A 42 12.70 -8.23 9.69
CA GLN A 42 12.57 -9.61 9.21
C GLN A 42 12.92 -10.61 10.32
N LYS A 43 12.06 -11.62 10.48
CA LYS A 43 12.29 -12.75 11.38
C LYS A 43 12.95 -13.92 10.62
N PRO A 44 13.78 -14.74 11.27
CA PRO A 44 14.43 -15.87 10.62
C PRO A 44 13.40 -16.96 10.28
N GLU A 45 13.53 -17.56 9.09
CA GLU A 45 12.63 -18.64 8.64
C GLU A 45 12.55 -19.80 9.64
N ALA A 46 13.68 -20.18 10.25
CA ALA A 46 13.75 -21.28 11.22
C ALA A 46 12.84 -21.10 12.45
N LEU A 47 12.59 -19.85 12.86
CA LEU A 47 11.66 -19.56 13.95
C LEU A 47 10.22 -19.89 13.54
N LEU A 48 9.81 -19.43 12.36
CA LEU A 48 8.45 -19.64 11.86
C LEU A 48 8.24 -21.11 11.47
N GLU A 49 9.27 -21.78 10.97
CA GLU A 49 9.21 -23.20 10.62
C GLU A 49 8.87 -24.05 11.85
N ARG A 50 9.53 -23.76 12.98
CA ARG A 50 9.27 -24.43 14.25
C ARG A 50 7.84 -24.19 14.74
N ILE A 51 7.39 -22.94 14.72
CA ILE A 51 6.04 -22.58 15.18
C ILE A 51 4.96 -23.25 14.33
N ILE A 52 5.11 -23.20 13.00
CA ILE A 52 4.13 -23.74 12.04
C ILE A 52 4.07 -25.27 12.14
N LYS A 53 5.21 -25.96 12.21
CA LYS A 53 5.26 -27.43 12.39
C LYS A 53 4.62 -27.88 13.69
N ALA A 54 4.81 -27.13 14.78
CA ALA A 54 4.24 -27.47 16.08
C ALA A 54 2.73 -27.19 16.18
N SER A 55 2.20 -26.25 15.38
CA SER A 55 0.85 -25.70 15.56
C SER A 55 -0.10 -26.00 14.40
N SER A 56 0.35 -26.65 13.33
CA SER A 56 -0.47 -26.94 12.15
C SER A 56 -0.03 -28.20 11.41
N ASN A 57 -1.00 -28.89 10.82
CA ASN A 57 -0.77 -29.96 9.86
C ASN A 57 -0.64 -29.40 8.43
N GLU A 58 -0.15 -30.22 7.51
CA GLU A 58 -0.17 -29.91 6.08
C GLU A 58 -1.60 -29.57 5.60
N ASN A 59 -1.70 -28.74 4.56
CA ASN A 59 -2.95 -28.22 3.96
C ASN A 59 -3.79 -27.29 4.87
N MET A 60 -3.43 -27.12 6.15
CA MET A 60 -4.06 -26.12 7.01
C MET A 60 -3.77 -24.70 6.53
N LEU A 61 -4.59 -23.76 7.01
CA LEU A 61 -4.46 -22.34 6.72
C LEU A 61 -3.70 -21.64 7.84
N VAL A 62 -2.65 -20.89 7.49
CA VAL A 62 -1.87 -20.04 8.40
C VAL A 62 -2.15 -18.57 8.06
N ALA A 63 -2.60 -17.78 9.01
CA ALA A 63 -2.87 -16.35 8.79
C ALA A 63 -1.90 -15.47 9.59
N ASP A 64 -1.37 -14.43 8.95
CA ASP A 64 -0.54 -13.42 9.58
C ASP A 64 -0.98 -12.02 9.12
N PHE A 65 -1.49 -11.23 10.08
CA PHE A 65 -2.04 -9.89 9.81
C PHE A 65 -1.05 -8.76 10.05
N PHE A 66 0.20 -9.10 10.41
CA PHE A 66 1.33 -8.17 10.57
C PHE A 66 2.54 -8.74 9.85
N GLY A 67 2.31 -9.19 8.61
CA GLY A 67 3.20 -10.13 7.97
C GLY A 67 4.56 -9.54 7.57
N GLY A 68 4.67 -8.21 7.45
CA GLY A 68 5.93 -7.53 7.18
C GLY A 68 6.65 -8.10 5.96
N SER A 69 7.86 -8.63 6.14
CA SER A 69 8.63 -9.24 5.04
C SER A 69 8.02 -10.50 4.42
N GLY A 70 6.93 -11.06 4.96
CA GLY A 70 6.26 -12.25 4.39
C GLY A 70 6.86 -13.59 4.80
N VAL A 71 7.66 -13.65 5.88
CA VAL A 71 8.32 -14.90 6.33
C VAL A 71 7.29 -15.98 6.64
N THR A 72 6.21 -15.63 7.36
CA THR A 72 5.16 -16.58 7.73
C THR A 72 4.51 -17.22 6.50
N ALA A 73 4.18 -16.42 5.48
CA ALA A 73 3.58 -16.90 4.23
C ALA A 73 4.54 -17.81 3.45
N ALA A 74 5.79 -17.37 3.29
CA ALA A 74 6.83 -18.13 2.61
C ALA A 74 7.09 -19.49 3.28
N VAL A 75 7.26 -19.50 4.60
CA VAL A 75 7.49 -20.74 5.35
C VAL A 75 6.24 -21.64 5.34
N ALA A 76 5.04 -21.07 5.46
CA ALA A 76 3.80 -21.84 5.33
C ALA A 76 3.72 -22.54 3.96
N ASN A 77 4.03 -21.82 2.88
CA ASN A 77 4.08 -22.35 1.52
C ASN A 77 5.11 -23.49 1.38
N LYS A 78 6.36 -23.26 1.82
CA LYS A 78 7.44 -24.28 1.78
C LYS A 78 7.08 -25.55 2.55
N LEU A 79 6.25 -25.41 3.59
CA LEU A 79 5.76 -26.52 4.40
C LEU A 79 4.46 -27.14 3.86
N GLY A 80 3.92 -26.71 2.71
CA GLY A 80 2.68 -27.27 2.16
C GLY A 80 1.41 -26.85 2.95
N ARG A 81 1.41 -25.64 3.51
CA ARG A 81 0.23 -25.00 4.11
C ARG A 81 -0.27 -23.88 3.20
N ARG A 82 -1.56 -23.58 3.28
CA ARG A 82 -2.14 -22.38 2.67
C ARG A 82 -1.90 -21.18 3.59
N PHE A 83 -1.91 -19.97 3.05
CA PHE A 83 -1.68 -18.77 3.86
C PHE A 83 -2.64 -17.62 3.55
N ILE A 84 -2.85 -16.77 4.56
CA ILE A 84 -3.36 -15.40 4.41
C ILE A 84 -2.28 -14.48 4.97
N HIS A 85 -1.90 -13.47 4.19
CA HIS A 85 -0.91 -12.48 4.57
C HIS A 85 -1.52 -11.09 4.43
N CYS A 86 -1.44 -10.29 5.49
CA CYS A 86 -1.86 -8.90 5.47
C CYS A 86 -0.79 -8.02 6.09
N ASP A 87 -0.67 -6.81 5.55
CA ASP A 87 0.11 -5.71 6.12
C ASP A 87 -0.48 -4.40 5.59
N ILE A 88 -0.34 -3.33 6.37
CA ILE A 88 -0.78 -1.98 5.97
C ILE A 88 0.23 -1.30 5.05
N GLY A 89 1.50 -1.73 5.12
CA GLY A 89 2.59 -1.15 4.34
C GLY A 89 2.66 -1.76 2.95
N LEU A 90 2.48 -0.95 1.91
CA LEU A 90 2.65 -1.41 0.54
C LEU A 90 4.03 -2.03 0.30
N ASN A 91 5.10 -1.44 0.84
CA ASN A 91 6.45 -2.03 0.76
C ASN A 91 6.54 -3.42 1.39
N SER A 92 5.78 -3.69 2.46
CA SER A 92 5.71 -5.00 3.07
C SER A 92 5.02 -6.00 2.14
N ILE A 93 3.86 -5.64 1.59
CA ILE A 93 3.13 -6.46 0.63
C ILE A 93 4.01 -6.78 -0.59
N GLN A 94 4.72 -5.78 -1.14
CA GLN A 94 5.62 -5.98 -2.28
C GLN A 94 6.83 -6.84 -1.93
N THR A 95 7.39 -6.68 -0.73
CA THR A 95 8.47 -7.55 -0.24
C THR A 95 8.01 -9.01 -0.12
N ALA A 96 6.82 -9.23 0.44
CA ALA A 96 6.23 -10.56 0.59
C ALA A 96 5.91 -11.19 -0.77
N ARG A 97 5.31 -10.42 -1.69
CA ARG A 97 5.06 -10.82 -3.09
C ARG A 97 6.34 -11.32 -3.75
N ASP A 98 7.38 -10.48 -3.75
CA ASP A 98 8.63 -10.81 -4.46
C ASP A 98 9.31 -12.06 -3.87
N ARG A 99 9.20 -12.28 -2.55
CA ARG A 99 9.65 -13.52 -1.89
C ARG A 99 8.82 -14.72 -2.34
N LEU A 100 7.49 -14.61 -2.33
CA LEU A 100 6.59 -15.70 -2.72
C LEU A 100 6.75 -16.10 -4.19
N VAL A 101 6.94 -15.14 -5.09
CA VAL A 101 7.28 -15.40 -6.50
C VAL A 101 8.60 -16.18 -6.60
N SER A 102 9.63 -15.75 -5.85
CA SER A 102 10.92 -16.45 -5.83
C SER A 102 10.83 -17.87 -5.27
N ASP A 103 9.89 -18.12 -4.35
CA ASP A 103 9.62 -19.45 -3.79
C ASP A 103 8.69 -20.29 -4.68
N GLY A 104 8.19 -19.76 -5.80
CA GLY A 104 7.27 -20.45 -6.70
C GLY A 104 5.88 -20.69 -6.09
N ALA A 105 5.45 -19.83 -5.17
CA ALA A 105 4.14 -19.94 -4.53
C ALA A 105 3.01 -19.47 -5.48
N GLU A 106 1.86 -20.13 -5.40
CA GLU A 106 0.61 -19.67 -6.04
C GLU A 106 -0.16 -18.78 -5.06
N PHE A 107 -0.47 -17.54 -5.46
CA PHE A 107 -1.20 -16.59 -4.62
C PHE A 107 -1.86 -15.48 -5.45
N ASP A 108 -2.88 -14.86 -4.86
CA ASP A 108 -3.51 -13.64 -5.35
C ASP A 108 -3.17 -12.48 -4.40
N VAL A 109 -2.92 -11.29 -4.97
CA VAL A 109 -2.78 -10.06 -4.20
C VAL A 109 -4.09 -9.28 -4.29
N LEU A 110 -4.74 -9.11 -3.14
CA LEU A 110 -5.97 -8.34 -3.03
C LEU A 110 -5.64 -6.93 -2.51
N GLU A 111 -5.94 -5.92 -3.30
CA GLU A 111 -5.83 -4.53 -2.89
C GLU A 111 -7.14 -4.07 -2.26
N ILE A 112 -7.09 -3.59 -1.02
CA ILE A 112 -8.21 -2.90 -0.40
C ILE A 112 -8.14 -1.44 -0.84
N LYS A 113 -8.99 -1.07 -1.79
CA LYS A 113 -9.15 0.33 -2.23
C LYS A 113 -10.03 1.07 -1.25
N ASP A 114 -9.49 1.37 -0.08
CA ASP A 114 -10.15 2.19 0.93
C ASP A 114 -9.91 3.71 0.70
N GLY A 115 -9.17 4.09 -0.35
CA GLY A 115 -8.76 5.46 -0.60
C GLY A 115 -7.71 5.98 0.40
N VAL A 116 -7.17 5.11 1.27
CA VAL A 116 -6.40 5.51 2.46
C VAL A 116 -4.90 5.77 2.18
N GLN A 117 -4.43 5.72 0.92
CA GLN A 117 -3.01 5.98 0.60
C GLN A 117 -2.55 7.40 1.04
N LEU A 118 -3.46 8.37 1.03
CA LEU A 118 -3.19 9.74 1.47
C LEU A 118 -2.99 9.86 2.98
N TYR A 119 -3.41 8.90 3.81
CA TYR A 119 -3.48 9.03 5.27
C TYR A 119 -2.25 8.47 5.99
N ARG A 120 -1.18 8.13 5.25
CA ARG A 120 0.10 7.67 5.84
C ARG A 120 0.80 8.75 6.68
N ASN A 121 0.48 10.03 6.46
CA ASN A 121 0.86 11.14 7.35
C ASN A 121 -0.32 12.12 7.52
N PRO A 122 -1.21 11.88 8.50
CA PRO A 122 -2.51 12.54 8.54
C PRO A 122 -2.44 14.06 8.78
N VAL A 123 -1.33 14.58 9.32
CA VAL A 123 -1.08 16.03 9.44
C VAL A 123 -0.91 16.66 8.06
N GLN A 124 -0.06 16.08 7.21
CA GLN A 124 0.18 16.56 5.84
C GLN A 124 -1.06 16.37 4.95
N THR A 125 -1.85 15.32 5.20
CA THR A 125 -3.07 15.04 4.46
C THR A 125 -4.13 16.11 4.72
N MET A 126 -4.32 16.51 5.98
CA MET A 126 -5.26 17.56 6.35
C MET A 126 -4.92 18.90 5.67
N ASP A 127 -3.64 19.29 5.68
CA ASP A 127 -3.20 20.52 5.01
C ASP A 127 -3.45 20.49 3.50
N LYS A 128 -3.29 19.32 2.87
CA LYS A 128 -3.56 19.15 1.43
C LYS A 128 -5.05 19.13 1.12
N ILE A 129 -5.89 18.46 1.90
CA ILE A 129 -7.35 18.33 1.63
C ILE A 129 -7.99 19.69 1.37
N LYS A 130 -7.59 20.73 2.10
CA LYS A 130 -8.04 22.11 1.89
C LYS A 130 -7.84 22.60 0.46
N SER A 131 -6.71 22.29 -0.16
CA SER A 131 -6.43 22.68 -1.54
C SER A 131 -7.01 21.71 -2.57
N LEU A 132 -7.41 20.49 -2.17
CA LEU A 132 -7.97 19.49 -3.08
C LEU A 132 -9.46 19.68 -3.31
N ILE A 133 -10.21 20.11 -2.28
CA ILE A 133 -11.66 20.31 -2.40
C ILE A 133 -11.93 21.53 -3.31
N PRO A 134 -12.52 21.35 -4.50
CA PRO A 134 -12.68 22.44 -5.45
C PRO A 134 -13.53 23.57 -4.89
N GLY A 135 -12.99 24.79 -4.90
CA GLY A 135 -13.70 25.99 -4.46
C GLY A 135 -13.78 26.19 -2.95
N LEU A 136 -13.17 25.31 -2.15
CA LEU A 136 -13.11 25.47 -0.70
C LEU A 136 -12.22 26.66 -0.33
N LYS A 137 -12.73 27.54 0.52
CA LYS A 137 -12.00 28.68 1.07
C LYS A 137 -12.20 28.75 2.58
N ASN A 138 -11.20 29.28 3.28
CA ASN A 138 -11.36 29.65 4.68
C ASN A 138 -12.43 30.74 4.78
N GLU A 139 -13.29 30.63 5.78
CA GLU A 139 -14.38 31.56 6.04
C GLU A 139 -14.36 31.91 7.54
N ASP A 140 -13.94 33.14 7.85
CA ASP A 140 -13.69 33.58 9.23
C ASP A 140 -14.96 33.62 10.10
N SER A 141 -16.14 33.62 9.45
CA SER A 141 -17.44 33.58 10.13
C SER A 141 -17.84 32.19 10.63
N LEU A 142 -17.16 31.13 10.19
CA LEU A 142 -17.42 29.76 10.63
C LEU A 142 -16.56 29.39 11.84
N ASN A 143 -17.13 28.58 12.74
CA ASN A 143 -16.38 28.01 13.86
C ASN A 143 -15.44 26.89 13.37
N SER A 144 -14.54 26.43 14.24
CA SER A 144 -13.55 25.41 13.92
C SER A 144 -14.12 24.01 13.64
N PHE A 145 -15.44 23.82 13.70
CA PHE A 145 -16.07 22.56 13.32
C PHE A 145 -16.13 22.43 11.79
N TRP A 146 -16.27 23.56 11.09
CA TRP A 146 -16.32 23.61 9.63
C TRP A 146 -14.92 23.91 9.09
N GLU A 147 -14.50 23.14 8.09
CA GLU A 147 -13.17 23.28 7.49
C GLU A 147 -13.06 24.55 6.64
N GLY A 148 -14.18 25.00 6.10
CA GLY A 148 -14.33 26.21 5.29
C GLY A 148 -15.69 26.27 4.61
N ALA A 149 -15.80 27.07 3.55
CA ALA A 149 -17.00 27.19 2.75
C ALA A 149 -16.72 27.20 1.25
N ILE A 150 -17.73 26.79 0.47
CA ILE A 150 -17.78 26.89 -0.98
C ILE A 150 -18.81 27.95 -1.37
N SER A 151 -18.50 28.78 -2.35
CA SER A 151 -19.44 29.76 -2.90
C SER A 151 -20.23 29.14 -4.06
N ASP A 152 -21.55 29.08 -3.93
CA ASP A 152 -22.46 28.57 -4.96
C ASP A 152 -23.47 29.63 -5.40
N SER A 153 -23.76 29.69 -6.70
CA SER A 153 -24.66 30.70 -7.27
C SER A 153 -26.12 30.58 -6.82
N LYS A 154 -26.58 29.37 -6.46
CA LYS A 154 -27.95 29.08 -6.04
C LYS A 154 -28.09 29.09 -4.52
N TYR A 155 -27.12 28.51 -3.82
CA TYR A 155 -27.19 28.30 -2.37
C TYR A 155 -26.42 29.35 -1.56
N GLY A 156 -25.61 30.20 -2.19
CA GLY A 156 -24.77 31.17 -1.50
C GLY A 156 -23.55 30.49 -0.87
N THR A 157 -23.24 30.86 0.37
CA THR A 157 -22.17 30.21 1.14
C THR A 157 -22.63 28.82 1.61
N ILE A 158 -21.86 27.79 1.28
CA ILE A 158 -22.10 26.41 1.70
C ILE A 158 -20.95 25.99 2.64
N PRO A 159 -21.20 25.86 3.94
CA PRO A 159 -20.21 25.33 4.89
C PRO A 159 -19.86 23.87 4.58
N VAL A 160 -18.59 23.54 4.76
CA VAL A 160 -18.04 22.21 4.44
C VAL A 160 -17.41 21.60 5.69
N TYR A 161 -17.89 20.42 6.06
CA TYR A 161 -17.30 19.59 7.10
C TYR A 161 -16.34 18.58 6.47
N VAL A 162 -15.17 18.43 7.08
CA VAL A 162 -14.16 17.42 6.72
C VAL A 162 -13.76 16.65 7.99
N PRO A 163 -13.76 15.31 7.96
CA PRO A 163 -13.39 14.50 9.12
C PRO A 163 -11.91 14.65 9.47
N ASN A 164 -11.58 14.64 10.76
CA ASN A 164 -10.21 14.82 11.22
C ASN A 164 -9.42 13.50 11.14
N LEU A 165 -8.42 13.46 10.26
CA LEU A 165 -7.69 12.23 9.98
C LEU A 165 -6.78 11.75 11.11
N MET A 166 -6.48 12.64 12.06
CA MET A 166 -5.76 12.33 13.28
C MET A 166 -6.66 11.65 14.32
N ASP A 167 -7.98 11.79 14.20
CA ASP A 167 -8.96 11.23 15.13
C ASP A 167 -9.70 10.06 14.49
N SER A 168 -9.34 8.86 14.92
CA SER A 168 -9.97 7.60 14.47
C SER A 168 -11.49 7.57 14.63
N SER A 169 -12.06 8.27 15.61
CA SER A 169 -13.51 8.30 15.83
C SER A 169 -14.25 9.14 14.79
N SER A 170 -13.58 10.11 14.17
CA SER A 170 -14.17 11.01 13.18
C SER A 170 -14.14 10.46 11.75
N LYS A 171 -13.39 9.38 11.50
CA LYS A 171 -13.26 8.76 10.17
C LYS A 171 -14.53 8.02 9.74
N LEU A 172 -15.32 7.57 10.70
CA LEU A 172 -16.55 6.83 10.48
C LEU A 172 -17.74 7.77 10.69
N LEU A 173 -18.52 7.99 9.63
CA LEU A 173 -19.79 8.68 9.72
C LEU A 173 -20.87 7.72 10.23
N ASP A 174 -21.28 7.94 11.47
CA ASP A 174 -22.35 7.21 12.15
C ASP A 174 -23.49 8.16 12.59
N LYS A 175 -24.55 7.59 13.16
CA LYS A 175 -25.70 8.37 13.65
C LYS A 175 -25.31 9.36 14.76
N VAL A 176 -24.31 9.03 15.58
CA VAL A 176 -23.88 9.92 16.68
C VAL A 176 -23.25 11.19 16.10
N THR A 177 -22.36 11.02 15.14
CA THR A 177 -21.70 12.12 14.43
C THR A 177 -22.73 12.94 13.66
N MET A 178 -23.64 12.28 12.93
CA MET A 178 -24.71 12.97 12.20
C MET A 178 -25.63 13.75 13.15
N ASN A 179 -26.01 13.16 14.28
CA ASN A 179 -26.83 13.82 15.30
C ASN A 179 -26.16 15.08 15.86
N ARG A 180 -24.84 15.04 16.07
CA ARG A 180 -24.05 16.21 16.47
C ARG A 180 -24.03 17.30 15.39
N ILE A 181 -23.90 16.92 14.11
CA ILE A 181 -23.96 17.87 13.00
C ILE A 181 -25.33 18.57 12.98
N ILE A 182 -26.42 17.80 13.01
CA ILE A 182 -27.79 18.31 12.89
C ILE A 182 -28.18 19.20 14.07
N HIS A 183 -27.89 18.77 15.30
CA HIS A 183 -28.43 19.43 16.50
C HIS A 183 -27.46 20.38 17.21
N GLN A 184 -26.18 20.39 16.83
CA GLN A 184 -25.18 21.26 17.45
C GLN A 184 -24.48 22.14 16.41
N ALA A 185 -23.96 21.56 15.34
CA ALA A 185 -23.16 22.33 14.39
C ALA A 185 -24.00 23.21 13.44
N ILE A 186 -25.13 22.70 12.94
CA ILE A 186 -26.01 23.45 12.03
C ILE A 186 -26.74 24.60 12.74
N PRO A 187 -27.28 24.46 13.96
CA PRO A 187 -27.95 25.56 14.65
C PRO A 187 -27.04 26.74 14.98
N ASP A 188 -25.72 26.51 15.07
CA ASP A 188 -24.71 27.55 15.28
C ASP A 188 -24.40 28.34 13.99
N LEU A 189 -24.91 27.92 12.82
CA LEU A 189 -24.71 28.61 11.56
C LEU A 189 -25.66 29.81 11.40
N ASP A 190 -25.25 30.74 10.53
CA ASP A 190 -26.11 31.86 10.15
C ASP A 190 -27.40 31.38 9.47
N SER A 191 -28.52 32.05 9.78
CA SER A 191 -29.85 31.75 9.22
C SER A 191 -29.94 31.81 7.68
N SER A 192 -28.97 32.45 7.02
CA SER A 192 -28.87 32.53 5.56
C SER A 192 -28.35 31.23 4.92
N ILE A 193 -27.75 30.33 5.70
CA ILE A 193 -27.23 29.06 5.20
C ILE A 193 -28.41 28.13 4.85
N LYS A 194 -28.41 27.66 3.60
CA LYS A 194 -29.47 26.78 3.07
C LYS A 194 -29.00 25.34 2.89
N LYS A 195 -27.69 25.14 2.85
CA LYS A 195 -27.07 23.85 2.52
C LYS A 195 -25.71 23.71 3.20
N VAL A 196 -25.37 22.49 3.59
CA VAL A 196 -24.04 22.09 4.07
C VAL A 196 -23.55 20.85 3.33
N ILE A 197 -22.24 20.72 3.17
CA ILE A 197 -21.60 19.52 2.63
C ILE A 197 -20.85 18.81 3.76
N VAL A 198 -21.09 17.52 3.90
CA VAL A 198 -20.44 16.66 4.89
C VAL A 198 -19.63 15.62 4.13
N TYR A 199 -18.31 15.79 4.15
CA TYR A 199 -17.41 14.75 3.66
C TYR A 199 -17.32 13.60 4.67
N TYR A 200 -17.25 12.37 4.19
CA TYR A 200 -17.00 11.18 5.00
C TYR A 200 -15.93 10.29 4.37
N ILE A 201 -15.31 9.42 5.17
CA ILE A 201 -14.36 8.42 4.68
C ILE A 201 -15.07 7.08 4.66
N ASP A 202 -15.47 6.62 5.84
CA ASP A 202 -16.28 5.43 5.98
C ASP A 202 -17.66 5.82 6.51
N ILE A 203 -18.67 5.07 6.12
CA ILE A 203 -20.06 5.27 6.56
C ILE A 203 -20.62 3.92 7.01
N THR A 204 -21.32 3.90 8.13
CA THR A 204 -21.86 2.63 8.67
C THR A 204 -22.86 1.98 7.73
N ASP A 205 -23.83 2.79 7.28
CA ASP A 205 -24.85 2.43 6.29
C ASP A 205 -25.41 3.74 5.72
N GLU A 206 -25.15 4.00 4.44
CA GLU A 206 -25.58 5.24 3.80
C GLU A 206 -27.09 5.39 3.75
N ALA A 207 -27.83 4.30 3.49
CA ALA A 207 -29.28 4.34 3.40
C ALA A 207 -29.90 4.64 4.77
N GLU A 208 -29.31 4.09 5.84
CA GLU A 208 -29.76 4.36 7.21
C GLU A 208 -29.48 5.81 7.65
N ILE A 209 -28.31 6.36 7.31
CA ILE A 209 -27.95 7.75 7.63
C ILE A 209 -28.81 8.73 6.83
N GLN A 210 -29.02 8.50 5.54
CA GLN A 210 -29.92 9.34 4.73
C GLN A 210 -31.35 9.31 5.26
N LYS A 211 -31.82 8.15 5.69
CA LYS A 211 -33.13 8.02 6.34
C LYS A 211 -33.18 8.79 7.65
N PHE A 212 -32.15 8.69 8.49
CA PHE A 212 -32.04 9.44 9.74
C PHE A 212 -32.10 10.96 9.51
N ILE A 213 -31.36 11.48 8.51
CA ILE A 213 -31.41 12.91 8.13
C ILE A 213 -32.81 13.32 7.68
N LYS A 214 -33.49 12.47 6.90
CA LYS A 214 -34.82 12.78 6.34
C LYS A 214 -35.94 12.73 7.37
N GLU A 215 -35.81 11.89 8.39
CA GLU A 215 -36.80 11.76 9.47
C GLU A 215 -36.65 12.85 10.54
N ASP A 216 -35.51 13.55 10.55
CA ASP A 216 -35.23 14.65 11.46
C ASP A 216 -35.78 15.98 10.91
N ASP A 217 -36.70 16.61 11.64
CA ASP A 217 -37.35 17.87 11.27
C ASP A 217 -36.72 19.10 11.95
N SER A 218 -35.59 18.91 12.65
CA SER A 218 -34.93 19.97 13.43
C SER A 218 -34.27 21.04 12.57
N THR A 219 -34.08 20.80 11.27
CA THR A 219 -33.42 21.73 10.36
C THR A 219 -34.05 21.76 8.97
N MET A 220 -34.08 22.95 8.37
CA MET A 220 -34.47 23.17 6.97
C MET A 220 -33.25 23.21 6.04
N VAL A 221 -32.04 23.05 6.58
CA VAL A 221 -30.77 23.07 5.85
C VAL A 221 -30.59 21.75 5.12
N GLU A 222 -30.33 21.81 3.82
CA GLU A 222 -30.03 20.63 3.00
C GLU A 222 -28.65 20.06 3.38
N ILE A 223 -28.57 18.77 3.72
CA ILE A 223 -27.30 18.08 4.03
C ILE A 223 -26.91 17.22 2.84
N GLU A 224 -25.80 17.55 2.19
CA GLU A 224 -25.22 16.75 1.12
C GLU A 224 -24.05 15.92 1.66
N LEU A 225 -24.15 14.60 1.57
CA LEU A 225 -23.05 13.70 1.90
C LEU A 225 -22.15 13.51 0.69
N ARG A 226 -20.84 13.60 0.87
CA ARG A 226 -19.85 13.31 -0.17
C ARG A 226 -18.79 12.36 0.36
N ASP A 227 -18.41 11.40 -0.46
CA ASP A 227 -17.25 10.58 -0.15
C ASP A 227 -15.98 11.42 -0.36
N LEU A 228 -15.14 11.53 0.67
CA LEU A 228 -13.87 12.22 0.57
C LEU A 228 -12.92 11.49 -0.37
N LYS A 229 -13.01 10.16 -0.46
CA LYS A 229 -12.16 9.33 -1.31
C LYS A 229 -12.24 9.75 -2.78
N THR A 230 -13.41 10.22 -3.26
CA THR A 230 -13.55 10.68 -4.65
C THR A 230 -12.75 11.96 -4.95
N VAL A 231 -12.63 12.86 -3.97
CA VAL A 231 -11.82 14.09 -4.10
C VAL A 231 -10.32 13.77 -4.00
N LEU A 232 -9.99 12.75 -3.22
CA LEU A 232 -8.63 12.27 -3.05
C LEU A 232 -8.15 11.48 -4.28
N ASP A 233 -9.04 10.72 -4.92
CA ASP A 233 -8.77 10.02 -6.18
C ASP A 233 -8.41 11.01 -7.31
N ASP A 234 -9.06 12.18 -7.33
CA ASP A 234 -8.82 13.24 -8.33
C ASP A 234 -7.49 14.00 -8.15
N VAL A 235 -6.80 13.87 -7.01
CA VAL A 235 -5.52 14.56 -6.73
C VAL A 235 -4.40 13.62 -6.28
N VAL A 236 -4.36 12.43 -6.88
CA VAL A 236 -3.08 11.79 -7.15
C VAL A 236 -2.52 12.48 -8.37
N ILE A 237 -1.54 13.39 -8.21
CA ILE A 237 -0.75 13.78 -9.37
C ILE A 237 -0.08 12.50 -9.87
N GLY A 238 -0.57 12.02 -11.01
CA GLY A 238 -0.34 10.67 -11.49
C GLY A 238 1.11 10.46 -11.90
N ASP A 239 1.53 9.20 -11.83
CA ASP A 239 2.73 8.79 -12.52
C ASP A 239 2.55 9.07 -14.02
N HIS A 240 3.49 9.81 -14.61
CA HIS A 240 3.56 10.04 -16.04
C HIS A 240 4.58 9.11 -16.67
N VAL A 241 4.23 8.53 -17.81
CA VAL A 241 5.13 7.68 -18.59
C VAL A 241 5.10 8.07 -20.05
N GLU A 242 6.28 8.18 -20.65
CA GLU A 242 6.48 8.20 -22.10
C GLU A 242 7.00 6.81 -22.49
N LEU A 243 6.29 6.13 -23.39
CA LEU A 243 6.61 4.78 -23.81
C LEU A 243 6.26 4.54 -25.27
N HIS A 244 6.94 3.56 -25.87
CA HIS A 244 6.60 3.03 -27.19
C HIS A 244 6.81 1.51 -27.23
N ALA A 245 6.11 0.83 -28.14
CA ALA A 245 6.22 -0.62 -28.31
C ALA A 245 6.64 -0.96 -29.74
N GLU A 246 7.58 -1.89 -29.88
CA GLU A 246 8.13 -2.33 -31.16
C GLU A 246 8.14 -3.85 -31.26
N GLU A 247 7.99 -4.36 -32.48
CA GLU A 247 8.14 -5.78 -32.79
C GLU A 247 9.62 -6.12 -32.99
N THR A 248 10.17 -6.95 -32.10
CA THR A 248 11.56 -7.37 -32.14
C THR A 248 11.69 -8.59 -33.05
N HIS A 249 12.39 -8.41 -34.17
CA HIS A 249 12.64 -9.47 -35.17
C HIS A 249 13.79 -10.41 -34.78
N ASP A 250 14.30 -10.28 -33.55
CA ASP A 250 15.47 -10.99 -33.07
C ASP A 250 15.07 -11.76 -31.82
N VAL A 251 15.40 -13.06 -31.80
CA VAL A 251 15.19 -14.07 -30.74
C VAL A 251 13.89 -14.91 -30.85
N LEU A 252 14.09 -16.23 -30.82
CA LEU A 252 13.10 -17.34 -30.88
C LEU A 252 11.92 -17.30 -29.89
N PHE A 253 11.85 -16.33 -28.97
CA PHE A 253 10.87 -16.29 -27.87
C PHE A 253 10.32 -14.89 -27.56
N ASP A 254 11.12 -13.81 -27.64
CA ASP A 254 10.68 -12.44 -27.31
C ASP A 254 10.35 -11.65 -28.61
N SER A 255 9.07 -11.58 -29.00
CA SER A 255 8.65 -10.93 -30.25
C SER A 255 8.28 -9.45 -30.11
N TRP A 256 8.07 -8.96 -28.88
CA TRP A 256 7.72 -7.56 -28.61
C TRP A 256 8.58 -6.98 -27.50
N ALA A 257 8.90 -5.69 -27.63
CA ALA A 257 9.54 -4.89 -26.59
C ALA A 257 8.74 -3.61 -26.33
N VAL A 258 8.55 -3.27 -25.05
CA VAL A 258 7.98 -1.99 -24.59
C VAL A 258 9.12 -1.20 -23.98
N PHE A 259 9.47 -0.09 -24.62
CA PHE A 259 10.50 0.85 -24.18
C PHE A 259 9.86 1.93 -23.31
N ILE A 260 10.52 2.25 -22.20
CA ILE A 260 10.17 3.36 -21.32
C ILE A 260 11.17 4.48 -21.61
N ASP A 261 10.68 5.53 -22.26
CA ASP A 261 11.49 6.68 -22.66
C ASP A 261 11.68 7.63 -21.48
N ALA A 262 10.61 7.85 -20.71
CA ALA A 262 10.63 8.64 -19.49
C ALA A 262 9.57 8.16 -18.49
N PHE A 263 9.86 8.32 -17.21
CA PHE A 263 8.94 8.07 -16.12
C PHE A 263 9.11 9.11 -15.02
N MET A 264 8.00 9.77 -14.66
CA MET A 264 7.97 10.79 -13.62
C MET A 264 6.89 10.47 -12.60
N SER A 265 7.23 10.59 -11.33
CA SER A 265 6.28 10.43 -10.23
C SER A 265 6.41 11.60 -9.26
N ASP A 266 5.38 12.43 -9.22
CA ASP A 266 5.31 13.61 -8.34
C ASP A 266 5.41 13.23 -6.87
N ARG A 267 4.83 12.08 -6.50
CA ARG A 267 4.91 11.56 -5.13
C ARG A 267 6.34 11.18 -4.76
N VAL A 268 7.03 10.45 -5.62
CA VAL A 268 8.43 10.06 -5.39
C VAL A 268 9.32 11.30 -5.35
N PHE A 269 9.10 12.24 -6.27
CA PHE A 269 9.82 13.52 -6.33
C PHE A 269 9.65 14.32 -5.03
N SER A 270 8.42 14.46 -4.54
CA SER A 270 8.14 15.13 -3.26
C SER A 270 8.87 14.47 -2.10
N LYS A 271 8.92 13.13 -2.05
CA LYS A 271 9.65 12.39 -1.00
C LYS A 271 11.15 12.61 -1.07
N ILE A 272 11.71 12.64 -2.28
CA ILE A 272 13.14 12.93 -2.51
C ILE A 272 13.46 14.36 -2.09
N GLN A 273 12.61 15.34 -2.43
CA GLN A 273 12.77 16.72 -1.98
C GLN A 273 12.73 16.85 -0.45
N GLU A 274 11.76 16.23 0.22
CA GLU A 274 11.67 16.19 1.68
C GLU A 274 12.93 15.58 2.31
N PHE A 275 13.43 14.47 1.73
CA PHE A 275 14.66 13.82 2.18
C PHE A 275 15.87 14.74 2.01
N ASN A 276 16.04 15.33 0.84
CA ASN A 276 17.13 16.25 0.53
C ASN A 276 17.12 17.47 1.45
N GLN A 277 15.95 18.06 1.70
CA GLN A 277 15.81 19.18 2.64
C GLN A 277 16.20 18.77 4.06
N LYS A 278 15.74 17.61 4.55
CA LYS A 278 16.13 17.09 5.87
C LYS A 278 17.62 16.77 5.94
N ALA A 279 18.20 16.20 4.88
CA ALA A 279 19.62 15.88 4.81
C ALA A 279 20.49 17.15 4.82
N LEU A 280 20.04 18.22 4.15
CA LEU A 280 20.68 19.52 4.17
C LEU A 280 20.66 20.14 5.57
N LEU A 281 19.50 20.14 6.24
CA LEU A 281 19.35 20.67 7.62
C LEU A 281 20.19 19.93 8.65
N ASN A 282 20.38 18.61 8.46
CA ASN A 282 21.19 17.77 9.34
C ASN A 282 22.66 17.64 8.88
N SER A 283 23.07 18.40 7.88
CA SER A 283 24.44 18.34 7.36
C SER A 283 25.42 19.02 8.31
N SER A 284 26.65 18.52 8.34
CA SER A 284 27.73 19.07 9.15
C SER A 284 29.09 18.79 8.52
N ALA A 285 30.16 19.39 9.03
CA ALA A 285 31.52 19.09 8.56
C ALA A 285 31.88 17.59 8.65
N LYS A 286 31.29 16.84 9.59
CA LYS A 286 31.50 15.39 9.74
C LYS A 286 30.57 14.55 8.86
N LYS A 287 29.45 15.11 8.40
CA LYS A 287 28.45 14.46 7.55
C LYS A 287 28.02 15.44 6.46
N PRO A 288 28.80 15.56 5.36
CA PRO A 288 28.51 16.50 4.30
C PRO A 288 27.19 16.17 3.62
N TYR A 289 26.47 17.21 3.18
CA TYR A 289 25.25 17.05 2.40
C TYR A 289 25.56 16.40 1.04
N LYS A 290 24.77 15.38 0.69
CA LYS A 290 24.78 14.73 -0.62
C LYS A 290 23.33 14.59 -1.08
N PRO A 291 22.86 15.41 -2.04
CA PRO A 291 21.50 15.28 -2.54
C PRO A 291 21.32 13.96 -3.29
N ILE A 292 20.10 13.45 -3.25
CA ILE A 292 19.60 12.51 -4.25
C ILE A 292 19.18 13.34 -5.46
N GLU A 293 19.78 13.06 -6.60
CA GLU A 293 19.47 13.68 -7.89
C GLU A 293 18.76 12.65 -8.76
N ILE A 294 17.88 13.13 -9.64
CA ILE A 294 17.12 12.32 -10.58
C ILE A 294 17.49 12.80 -11.98
N SER A 295 17.68 11.86 -12.88
CA SER A 295 17.90 12.09 -14.30
C SER A 295 16.67 12.74 -14.95
N GLU A 296 16.85 13.29 -16.14
CA GLU A 296 15.74 13.92 -16.88
C GLU A 296 14.66 12.91 -17.29
N ASN A 297 15.02 11.64 -17.49
CA ASN A 297 14.07 10.59 -17.87
C ASN A 297 13.49 9.82 -16.68
N GLY A 298 14.07 9.94 -15.48
CA GLY A 298 13.53 9.37 -14.25
C GLY A 298 13.40 7.84 -14.24
N LEU A 299 14.11 7.13 -15.11
CA LEU A 299 14.03 5.67 -15.20
C LEU A 299 14.51 4.98 -13.91
N GLU A 300 15.41 5.60 -13.14
CA GLU A 300 15.85 5.12 -11.83
C GLU A 300 14.73 5.09 -10.76
N LEU A 301 13.59 5.73 -11.03
CA LEU A 301 12.43 5.71 -10.14
C LEU A 301 11.59 4.44 -10.33
N ILE A 302 11.89 3.62 -11.32
CA ILE A 302 11.20 2.36 -11.61
C ILE A 302 11.95 1.21 -10.92
N GLU A 303 11.21 0.39 -10.17
CA GLU A 303 11.77 -0.84 -9.59
C GLU A 303 11.18 -2.12 -10.19
N PHE A 304 10.01 -2.06 -10.83
CA PHE A 304 9.39 -3.23 -11.42
C PHE A 304 8.48 -2.87 -12.60
N LEU A 305 8.46 -3.77 -13.58
CA LEU A 305 7.64 -3.69 -14.78
C LEU A 305 6.94 -5.02 -15.00
N SER A 306 5.69 -4.97 -15.45
CA SER A 306 4.94 -6.13 -15.89
C SER A 306 4.08 -5.78 -17.10
N VAL A 307 3.94 -6.70 -18.04
CA VAL A 307 3.07 -6.54 -19.21
C VAL A 307 1.97 -7.58 -19.22
N ASP A 308 0.79 -7.12 -19.64
CA ASP A 308 -0.37 -7.97 -19.92
C ASP A 308 -0.59 -8.01 -21.42
N CYS A 309 -0.50 -9.21 -21.99
CA CYS A 309 -0.73 -9.48 -23.40
C CYS A 309 -2.09 -10.15 -23.66
N THR A 310 -2.86 -10.41 -22.59
CA THR A 310 -4.08 -11.22 -22.63
C THR A 310 -5.34 -10.35 -22.72
N ALA A 311 -5.40 -9.25 -21.96
CA ALA A 311 -6.54 -8.35 -21.96
C ALA A 311 -6.16 -6.86 -21.90
N ALA A 312 -6.96 -6.02 -22.56
CA ALA A 312 -6.79 -4.57 -22.56
C ALA A 312 -7.46 -3.88 -21.35
N ASP A 313 -8.24 -4.63 -20.57
CA ASP A 313 -8.99 -4.22 -19.39
C ASP A 313 -9.35 -5.43 -18.51
N GLY A 314 -9.89 -5.17 -17.31
CA GLY A 314 -10.25 -6.22 -16.35
C GLY A 314 -9.08 -6.71 -15.49
N VAL A 315 -9.18 -7.95 -14.99
CA VAL A 315 -8.20 -8.59 -14.10
C VAL A 315 -6.81 -8.58 -14.76
N TRP A 316 -5.78 -8.28 -13.99
CA TRP A 316 -4.41 -8.23 -14.48
C TRP A 316 -3.86 -9.65 -14.70
N HIS A 317 -3.23 -9.87 -15.85
CA HIS A 317 -2.48 -11.07 -16.15
C HIS A 317 -1.03 -10.71 -16.50
N SER A 318 -0.08 -11.19 -15.71
CA SER A 318 1.35 -10.93 -15.94
C SER A 318 1.93 -11.94 -16.93
N ASP A 319 2.00 -11.58 -18.21
CA ASP A 319 2.65 -12.41 -19.25
C ASP A 319 4.18 -12.32 -19.18
N SER A 320 4.72 -11.20 -18.70
CA SER A 320 6.15 -11.02 -18.46
C SER A 320 6.38 -10.02 -17.33
N GLU A 321 7.43 -10.24 -16.53
CA GLU A 321 7.78 -9.41 -15.39
C GLU A 321 9.29 -9.23 -15.27
N ILE A 322 9.71 -8.03 -14.93
CA ILE A 322 11.08 -7.74 -14.54
C ILE A 322 11.11 -6.86 -13.28
N LYS A 323 12.06 -7.15 -12.39
CA LYS A 323 12.41 -6.28 -11.27
C LYS A 323 13.80 -5.70 -11.50
N ILE A 324 14.01 -4.44 -11.15
CA ILE A 324 15.29 -3.75 -11.25
C ILE A 324 15.82 -3.57 -9.83
N ASP A 325 17.01 -4.08 -9.56
CA ASP A 325 17.63 -3.91 -8.25
C ASP A 325 18.25 -2.51 -8.08
N LYS A 326 18.66 -2.19 -6.85
CA LYS A 326 19.24 -0.88 -6.50
C LYS A 326 20.52 -0.51 -7.27
N ASN A 327 21.15 -1.47 -7.94
CA ASN A 327 22.34 -1.25 -8.77
C ASN A 327 21.99 -1.26 -10.27
N GLY A 328 20.71 -1.38 -10.64
CA GLY A 328 20.23 -1.41 -12.02
C GLY A 328 20.25 -2.78 -12.67
N TYR A 329 20.51 -3.87 -11.94
CA TYR A 329 20.48 -5.22 -12.53
C TYR A 329 19.06 -5.76 -12.62
N VAL A 330 18.76 -6.43 -13.74
CA VAL A 330 17.46 -7.04 -13.98
C VAL A 330 17.35 -8.37 -13.24
N ILE A 331 16.22 -8.59 -12.60
CA ILE A 331 15.76 -9.85 -12.03
C ILE A 331 14.55 -10.30 -12.86
N ARG A 332 14.61 -11.49 -13.46
CA ARG A 332 13.50 -12.08 -14.22
C ARG A 332 13.01 -13.33 -13.50
N SER A 333 11.71 -13.43 -13.25
CA SER A 333 11.09 -14.58 -12.58
C SER A 333 11.79 -14.99 -11.27
N GLY A 334 12.21 -14.00 -10.46
CA GLY A 334 12.92 -14.23 -9.19
C GLY A 334 14.44 -14.45 -9.32
N GLU A 335 14.97 -14.68 -10.53
CA GLU A 335 16.40 -14.92 -10.75
C GLU A 335 17.15 -13.64 -11.14
N LYS A 336 18.23 -13.34 -10.40
CA LYS A 336 19.12 -12.20 -10.71
C LYS A 336 19.91 -12.46 -11.98
N THR A 337 19.78 -11.57 -12.96
CA THR A 337 20.61 -11.57 -14.15
C THR A 337 21.87 -10.74 -13.94
N LYS A 338 22.90 -10.97 -14.77
CA LYS A 338 24.11 -10.11 -14.81
C LYS A 338 23.96 -8.92 -15.78
N LYS A 339 22.74 -8.65 -16.25
CA LYS A 339 22.46 -7.61 -17.24
C LYS A 339 21.88 -6.39 -16.56
N PHE A 340 22.39 -5.22 -16.92
CA PHE A 340 21.74 -3.95 -16.59
C PHE A 340 20.41 -3.85 -17.32
N TRP A 341 19.48 -3.13 -16.71
CA TRP A 341 18.23 -2.79 -17.36
C TRP A 341 18.50 -1.85 -18.53
N ASP A 342 17.90 -2.16 -19.68
CA ASP A 342 18.09 -1.49 -20.96
C ASP A 342 16.92 -0.55 -21.31
N GLY A 343 16.11 -0.20 -20.31
CA GLY A 343 14.95 0.69 -20.49
C GLY A 343 13.71 0.00 -21.06
N CYS A 344 13.70 -1.32 -21.24
CA CYS A 344 12.53 -2.02 -21.79
C CYS A 344 12.13 -3.29 -21.04
N ILE A 345 10.89 -3.72 -21.27
CA ILE A 345 10.37 -5.04 -20.92
C ILE A 345 9.95 -5.77 -22.20
N ARG A 346 10.14 -7.09 -22.24
CA ARG A 346 9.89 -7.92 -23.43
C ARG A 346 8.83 -8.97 -23.17
N SER A 347 8.08 -9.33 -24.21
CA SER A 347 7.03 -10.35 -24.19
C SER A 347 6.96 -11.14 -25.49
N GLU A 348 6.45 -12.37 -25.42
CA GLU A 348 6.23 -13.21 -26.60
C GLU A 348 5.09 -12.68 -27.49
N LYS A 349 4.06 -12.11 -26.85
CA LYS A 349 2.85 -11.59 -27.51
C LYS A 349 2.83 -10.07 -27.50
N LYS A 350 2.01 -9.49 -28.38
CA LYS A 350 1.78 -8.04 -28.40
C LYS A 350 1.25 -7.59 -27.03
N PRO A 351 1.94 -6.69 -26.32
CA PRO A 351 1.51 -6.20 -25.03
C PRO A 351 0.36 -5.20 -25.19
N LEU A 352 -0.65 -5.30 -24.33
CA LEU A 352 -1.87 -4.49 -24.34
C LEU A 352 -1.88 -3.47 -23.20
N ARG A 353 -1.31 -3.85 -22.04
CA ARG A 353 -1.16 -2.98 -20.88
C ARG A 353 0.23 -3.12 -20.28
N LEU A 354 0.71 -2.03 -19.69
CA LEU A 354 1.94 -1.96 -18.91
C LEU A 354 1.59 -1.62 -17.47
N LYS A 355 2.19 -2.33 -16.52
CA LYS A 355 2.23 -1.97 -15.12
C LYS A 355 3.65 -1.54 -14.76
N ILE A 356 3.77 -0.40 -14.10
CA ILE A 356 5.03 0.09 -13.53
C ILE A 356 4.84 0.20 -12.03
N ARG A 357 5.82 -0.30 -11.29
CA ARG A 357 5.95 -0.05 -9.85
C ARG A 357 7.16 0.84 -9.61
N ASN A 358 6.93 1.96 -8.93
CA ASN A 358 8.01 2.89 -8.60
C ASN A 358 8.76 2.46 -7.33
N ILE A 359 9.90 3.09 -7.04
CA ILE A 359 10.75 2.79 -5.86
C ILE A 359 10.07 3.03 -4.49
N CYS A 360 8.88 3.62 -4.46
CA CYS A 360 8.04 3.73 -3.26
C CYS A 360 6.99 2.60 -3.14
N GLY A 361 7.04 1.63 -4.06
CA GLY A 361 6.16 0.47 -4.12
C GLY A 361 4.80 0.73 -4.76
N ASP A 362 4.51 1.97 -5.17
CA ASP A 362 3.23 2.34 -5.79
C ASP A 362 3.15 1.78 -7.22
N GLU A 363 2.03 1.14 -7.56
CA GLU A 363 1.78 0.54 -8.87
C GLU A 363 0.78 1.38 -9.67
N THR A 364 1.12 1.63 -10.93
CA THR A 364 0.23 2.30 -11.89
C THR A 364 0.15 1.46 -13.18
N VAL A 365 -0.99 1.52 -13.87
CA VAL A 365 -1.25 0.73 -15.10
C VAL A 365 -1.59 1.66 -16.26
N TRP A 366 -0.96 1.46 -17.40
CA TRP A 366 -1.18 2.18 -18.65
C TRP A 366 -1.60 1.22 -19.75
N LYS A 367 -2.42 1.71 -20.69
CA LYS A 367 -2.69 1.00 -21.94
C LYS A 367 -1.55 1.27 -22.92
N ILE A 368 -1.14 0.23 -23.63
CA ILE A 368 -0.14 0.32 -24.71
C ILE A 368 -0.95 0.38 -26.00
N ASN A 369 -0.84 1.48 -26.75
CA ASN A 369 -1.55 1.68 -28.01
C ASN A 369 -0.79 1.09 -29.19
#